data_AF-A0A0P1BAL5-F1
#
_entry.id   AF-A0A0P1BAL5-F1
#
_cell.length_a   1.000
_cell.length_b   1.000
_cell.length_c   1.000
_cell.angle_alpha   90.00
_cell.angle_beta   90.00
_cell.angle_gamma   90.00
#
_symmetry.space_group_name_H-M   'P 1'
#
loop_
_entity.id
_entity.type
_entity.pdbx_description
1 polymer ?
#
loop_
_entity_poly.entity_id
_entity_poly.type
_entity_poly.pdbx_seq_one_letter_code
_entity_poly.pdbx_strand_id
1 'polypeptide(L)'
;MHGIRRSPLPHPSSSLATRAKKTREAEKLRAYAALEESIFSARRRWRRSGDEVAGAGAGESAGEEDEEMEMLKRTGELLGVNPEVYTVWSFRREIMQRMIGRAKAVKGEGEGEEKEEEERDFFESLKHGYAEEAEERQRQQEQQQEQQQREEHRGVGAPAQASASSRASRSHSHSPHLDHRQQHHQHHQHQQRARDACARQLIGADVELTQHALKAHPKVYWIWNHRAWCLENLPLDEDEVEEGRVDRQRERLQSPRKWKRELKLVDGMLQMDGRNFHGWNYRRQILSKLAILPPPARSSFPDSLHTLSHLPPAYAALHLDLAAQELAYTLRHVEKDFSNFSAWHHRGVILCGYWKAKGWDEDRIRSARDEEFELIKQAMYTDPSDESIWNYHSWLIDQVLQLT
;
A
#
# COMPACT_ATOMS: atom_id res chain seq x y z
N MET A 1 5.54 -15.88 -16.87
CA MET A 1 4.81 -15.70 -18.15
C MET A 1 5.53 -14.68 -19.04
N HIS A 2 5.61 -13.42 -18.62
CA HIS A 2 6.23 -12.32 -19.38
C HIS A 2 7.78 -12.35 -19.31
N GLY A 3 8.46 -11.84 -20.34
CA GLY A 3 9.92 -11.63 -20.36
C GLY A 3 10.83 -12.88 -20.37
N ILE A 4 10.29 -14.08 -20.17
CA ILE A 4 11.07 -15.32 -20.11
C ILE A 4 11.60 -15.68 -21.51
N ARG A 5 12.88 -15.40 -21.78
CA ARG A 5 13.56 -15.88 -22.98
C ARG A 5 13.55 -17.41 -23.00
N ARG A 6 12.92 -18.00 -24.01
CA ARG A 6 12.88 -19.46 -24.18
C ARG A 6 14.29 -19.99 -24.44
N SER A 7 14.86 -20.67 -23.46
CA SER A 7 16.09 -21.44 -23.65
C SER A 7 15.78 -22.69 -24.51
N PRO A 8 16.71 -23.16 -25.35
CA PRO A 8 16.53 -24.42 -26.07
C PRO A 8 16.19 -25.57 -25.12
N LEU A 9 15.26 -26.44 -25.53
CA LEU A 9 14.95 -27.65 -24.76
C LEU A 9 16.23 -28.51 -24.67
N PRO A 10 16.65 -28.93 -23.45
CA PRO A 10 17.84 -29.74 -23.32
C PRO A 10 17.66 -31.08 -24.03
N HIS A 11 18.63 -31.44 -24.86
CA HIS A 11 18.66 -32.69 -25.60
C HIS A 11 18.48 -33.90 -24.65
N PRO A 12 17.85 -35.02 -25.04
CA PRO A 12 17.61 -36.17 -24.16
C PRO A 12 18.86 -36.78 -23.50
N SER A 13 20.06 -36.49 -24.03
CA SER A 13 21.37 -36.76 -23.42
C SER A 13 21.79 -35.73 -22.35
N SER A 14 20.84 -35.02 -21.72
CA SER A 14 21.10 -33.82 -20.92
C SER A 14 22.12 -34.05 -19.80
N SER A 15 23.05 -33.11 -19.64
CA SER A 15 24.12 -33.17 -18.64
C SER A 15 23.61 -33.37 -17.21
N LEU A 16 24.49 -33.85 -16.33
CA LEU A 16 24.20 -33.97 -14.89
C LEU A 16 23.66 -32.66 -14.29
N ALA A 17 24.16 -31.51 -14.75
CA ALA A 17 23.69 -30.19 -14.32
C ALA A 17 22.21 -29.94 -14.69
N THR A 18 21.75 -30.38 -15.86
CA THR A 18 20.32 -30.27 -16.23
C THR A 18 19.44 -31.16 -15.37
N ARG A 19 19.88 -32.40 -15.08
CA ARG A 19 19.14 -33.31 -14.19
C ARG A 19 19.08 -32.74 -12.77
N ALA A 20 20.19 -32.24 -12.25
CA ALA A 20 20.26 -31.59 -10.93
C ALA A 20 19.36 -30.34 -10.85
N LYS A 21 19.30 -29.50 -11.89
CA LYS A 21 18.39 -28.35 -11.95
C LYS A 21 16.92 -28.79 -11.89
N LYS A 22 16.52 -29.79 -12.70
CA LYS A 22 15.14 -30.33 -12.66
C LYS A 22 14.79 -30.93 -11.29
N THR A 23 15.72 -31.61 -10.62
CA THR A 23 15.50 -32.14 -9.27
C THR A 23 15.23 -31.01 -8.27
N ARG A 24 16.06 -29.95 -8.28
CA ARG A 24 15.87 -28.75 -7.43
C ARG A 24 14.55 -28.03 -7.70
N GLU A 25 14.16 -27.89 -8.97
CA GLU A 25 12.87 -27.30 -9.35
C GLU A 25 11.69 -28.16 -8.86
N ALA A 26 11.79 -29.49 -8.97
CA ALA A 26 10.78 -30.41 -8.44
C ALA A 26 10.70 -30.41 -6.91
N GLU A 27 11.83 -30.25 -6.21
CA GLU A 27 11.87 -30.08 -4.75
C GLU A 27 11.20 -28.79 -4.31
N LYS A 28 11.49 -27.66 -4.97
CA LYS A 28 10.79 -26.38 -4.72
C LYS A 28 9.28 -26.50 -4.93
N LEU A 29 8.84 -27.17 -6.00
CA LEU A 29 7.41 -27.40 -6.26
C LEU A 29 6.74 -28.30 -5.20
N ARG A 30 7.43 -29.34 -4.70
CA ARG A 30 6.90 -30.16 -3.59
C ARG A 30 6.79 -29.37 -2.28
N ALA A 31 7.80 -28.56 -1.96
CA ALA A 31 7.79 -27.70 -0.78
C ALA A 31 6.62 -26.69 -0.83
N TYR A 32 6.44 -26.04 -1.98
CA TYR A 32 5.30 -25.15 -2.22
C TYR A 32 3.95 -25.86 -2.04
N ALA A 33 3.76 -27.04 -2.65
CA ALA A 33 2.51 -27.80 -2.55
C ALA A 33 2.22 -28.26 -1.11
N ALA A 34 3.24 -28.66 -0.35
CA ALA A 34 3.10 -29.02 1.06
C ALA A 34 2.72 -27.82 1.94
N LEU A 35 3.30 -26.64 1.68
CA LEU A 35 2.96 -25.39 2.36
C LEU A 35 1.51 -24.95 2.04
N GLU A 36 1.11 -25.04 0.77
CA GLU A 36 -0.25 -24.76 0.31
C GLU A 36 -1.29 -25.69 0.96
N GLU A 37 -1.03 -27.01 0.98
CA GLU A 37 -1.89 -27.99 1.63
C GLU A 37 -2.00 -27.76 3.15
N SER A 38 -0.88 -27.43 3.81
CA SER A 38 -0.80 -27.10 5.23
C SER A 38 -1.70 -25.90 5.58
N ILE A 39 -1.56 -24.80 4.85
CA ILE A 39 -2.34 -23.56 5.05
C ILE A 39 -3.83 -23.79 4.80
N PHE A 40 -4.21 -24.44 3.70
CA PHE A 40 -5.63 -24.67 3.43
C PHE A 40 -6.26 -25.71 4.35
N SER A 41 -5.49 -26.66 4.87
CA SER A 41 -5.96 -27.60 5.90
C SER A 41 -6.13 -26.92 7.26
N ALA A 42 -5.19 -26.06 7.66
CA ALA A 42 -5.33 -25.23 8.86
C ALA A 42 -6.57 -24.31 8.76
N ARG A 43 -6.73 -23.57 7.65
CA ARG A 43 -7.92 -22.73 7.38
C ARG A 43 -9.23 -23.49 7.51
N ARG A 44 -9.31 -24.72 6.99
CA ARG A 44 -10.51 -25.57 7.09
C ARG A 44 -10.81 -26.00 8.53
N ARG A 45 -9.79 -26.28 9.35
CA ARG A 45 -9.94 -26.62 10.78
C ARG A 45 -10.38 -25.37 11.58
N TRP A 46 -9.63 -24.27 11.44
CA TRP A 46 -9.86 -23.02 12.17
C TRP A 46 -11.24 -22.40 11.94
N ARG A 47 -11.76 -22.45 10.69
CA ARG A 47 -13.13 -21.99 10.40
C ARG A 47 -14.20 -22.83 11.10
N ARG A 48 -14.09 -24.17 11.07
CA ARG A 48 -15.05 -25.06 11.76
C ARG A 48 -15.03 -24.85 13.27
N SER A 49 -13.84 -24.75 13.87
CA SER A 49 -13.69 -24.43 15.28
C SER A 49 -14.32 -23.07 15.63
N GLY A 50 -14.17 -22.06 14.77
CA GLY A 50 -14.86 -20.77 14.93
C GLY A 50 -16.40 -20.88 14.94
N ASP A 51 -16.97 -21.67 14.02
CA ASP A 51 -18.42 -21.90 13.94
C ASP A 51 -18.96 -22.67 15.16
N GLU A 52 -18.20 -23.64 15.68
CA GLU A 52 -18.57 -24.44 16.87
C GLU A 52 -18.48 -23.62 18.18
N VAL A 53 -17.42 -22.81 18.35
CA VAL A 53 -17.23 -21.96 19.54
C VAL A 53 -18.21 -20.77 19.55
N ALA A 54 -18.68 -20.30 18.39
CA ALA A 54 -19.73 -19.26 18.35
C ALA A 54 -21.06 -19.69 19.00
N GLY A 55 -21.31 -21.00 19.13
CA GLY A 55 -22.51 -21.56 19.78
C GLY A 55 -22.36 -21.85 21.28
N ALA A 56 -21.14 -21.89 21.82
CA ALA A 56 -20.86 -22.23 23.21
C ALA A 56 -19.87 -21.22 23.81
N GLY A 57 -20.33 -20.42 24.77
CA GLY A 57 -19.63 -19.22 25.28
C GLY A 57 -18.11 -19.38 25.44
N ALA A 58 -17.37 -18.59 24.66
CA ALA A 58 -15.94 -18.78 24.42
C ALA A 58 -15.10 -18.78 25.71
N GLY A 59 -14.53 -19.94 26.03
CA GLY A 59 -13.37 -20.07 26.92
C GLY A 59 -12.09 -20.00 26.08
N GLU A 60 -11.24 -19.01 26.37
CA GLU A 60 -9.97 -18.82 25.65
C GLU A 60 -8.91 -19.85 26.09
N SER A 61 -8.09 -20.30 25.14
CA SER A 61 -6.84 -21.00 25.43
C SER A 61 -5.70 -20.36 24.64
N ALA A 62 -4.52 -20.22 25.25
CA ALA A 62 -3.36 -19.57 24.63
C ALA A 62 -2.97 -20.21 23.28
N GLY A 63 -3.17 -21.53 23.13
CA GLY A 63 -2.90 -22.25 21.89
C GLY A 63 -3.74 -21.81 20.68
N GLU A 64 -4.85 -21.07 20.85
CA GLU A 64 -5.56 -20.46 19.72
C GLU A 64 -4.84 -19.22 19.17
N GLU A 65 -4.15 -18.46 20.02
CA GLU A 65 -3.38 -17.28 19.58
C GLU A 65 -2.09 -17.75 18.89
N ASP A 66 -1.43 -18.79 19.42
CA ASP A 66 -0.28 -19.44 18.79
C ASP A 66 -0.62 -20.04 17.40
N GLU A 67 -1.76 -20.72 17.25
CA GLU A 67 -2.18 -21.24 15.94
C GLU A 67 -2.49 -20.10 14.94
N GLU A 68 -3.07 -18.98 15.39
CA GLU A 68 -3.30 -17.80 14.53
C GLU A 68 -2.01 -17.11 14.11
N MET A 69 -1.04 -16.94 15.02
CA MET A 69 0.29 -16.41 14.72
C MET A 69 1.06 -17.29 13.72
N GLU A 70 1.07 -18.61 13.93
CA GLU A 70 1.71 -19.57 13.00
C GLU A 70 1.02 -19.58 11.62
N MET A 71 -0.30 -19.41 11.56
CA MET A 71 -1.00 -19.25 10.28
C MET A 71 -0.66 -17.91 9.59
N LEU A 72 -0.49 -16.82 10.33
CA LEU A 72 0.05 -15.58 9.75
C LEU A 72 1.47 -15.80 9.21
N LYS A 73 2.34 -16.48 9.94
CA LYS A 73 3.69 -16.79 9.45
C LYS A 73 3.66 -17.58 8.14
N ARG A 74 2.96 -18.72 8.10
CA ARG A 74 2.85 -19.57 6.90
C ARG A 74 2.21 -18.86 5.71
N THR A 75 1.18 -18.03 5.94
CA THR A 75 0.60 -17.23 4.84
C THR A 75 1.61 -16.20 4.31
N GLY A 76 2.47 -15.64 5.15
CA GLY A 76 3.57 -14.77 4.73
C GLY A 76 4.61 -15.51 3.88
N GLU A 77 5.04 -16.69 4.32
CA GLU A 77 5.96 -17.58 3.58
C GLU A 77 5.41 -17.95 2.19
N LEU A 78 4.14 -18.38 2.12
CA LEU A 78 3.52 -18.78 0.85
C LEU A 78 3.38 -17.60 -0.12
N LEU A 79 3.04 -16.41 0.39
CA LEU A 79 2.94 -15.19 -0.40
C LEU A 79 4.31 -14.69 -0.87
N GLY A 80 5.37 -14.90 -0.08
CA GLY A 80 6.76 -14.65 -0.48
C GLY A 80 7.14 -15.41 -1.76
N VAL A 81 6.74 -16.68 -1.84
CA VAL A 81 6.94 -17.53 -3.04
C VAL A 81 5.96 -17.17 -4.17
N ASN A 82 4.69 -16.89 -3.86
CA ASN A 82 3.65 -16.61 -4.85
C ASN A 82 2.60 -15.59 -4.36
N PRO A 83 2.80 -14.28 -4.61
CA PRO A 83 1.87 -13.25 -4.17
C PRO A 83 0.57 -13.15 -5.00
N GLU A 84 0.42 -13.92 -6.08
CA GLU A 84 -0.79 -13.92 -6.92
C GLU A 84 -1.97 -14.68 -6.27
N VAL A 85 -1.73 -15.46 -5.21
CA VAL A 85 -2.74 -16.32 -4.59
C VAL A 85 -3.72 -15.53 -3.72
N TYR A 86 -4.73 -14.93 -4.36
CA TYR A 86 -5.83 -14.16 -3.72
C TYR A 86 -6.34 -14.78 -2.41
N THR A 87 -6.61 -16.08 -2.42
CA THR A 87 -7.22 -16.79 -1.30
C THR A 87 -6.38 -16.71 -0.03
N VAL A 88 -5.06 -16.59 -0.16
CA VAL A 88 -4.11 -16.46 0.95
C VAL A 88 -4.15 -15.04 1.52
N TRP A 89 -4.18 -14.00 0.68
CA TRP A 89 -4.43 -12.62 1.14
C TRP A 89 -5.77 -12.46 1.86
N SER A 90 -6.84 -13.06 1.31
CA SER A 90 -8.16 -13.08 1.96
C SER A 90 -8.07 -13.74 3.33
N PHE A 91 -7.44 -14.91 3.43
CA PHE A 91 -7.30 -15.63 4.69
C PHE A 91 -6.44 -14.88 5.71
N ARG A 92 -5.35 -14.24 5.28
CA ARG A 92 -4.51 -13.40 6.12
C ARG A 92 -5.29 -12.24 6.77
N ARG A 93 -6.19 -11.61 6.00
CA ARG A 93 -7.14 -10.60 6.53
C ARG A 93 -8.11 -11.19 7.55
N GLU A 94 -8.68 -12.36 7.29
CA GLU A 94 -9.59 -13.05 8.22
C GLU A 94 -8.90 -13.29 9.59
N ILE A 95 -7.65 -13.77 9.59
CA ILE A 95 -6.88 -14.03 10.82
C ILE A 95 -6.63 -12.71 11.58
N MET A 96 -6.06 -11.69 10.92
CA MET A 96 -5.82 -10.39 11.55
C MET A 96 -7.10 -9.77 12.12
N GLN A 97 -8.23 -9.86 11.40
CA GLN A 97 -9.51 -9.35 11.89
C GLN A 97 -10.01 -10.09 13.13
N ARG A 98 -9.82 -11.41 13.24
CA ARG A 98 -10.16 -12.18 14.44
C ARG A 98 -9.25 -11.81 15.61
N MET A 99 -7.94 -11.75 15.42
CA MET A 99 -6.97 -11.33 16.45
C MET A 99 -7.30 -9.91 16.99
N ILE A 100 -7.44 -8.93 16.10
CA ILE A 100 -7.78 -7.55 16.46
C ILE A 100 -9.16 -7.46 17.14
N GLY A 101 -10.13 -8.28 16.71
CA GLY A 101 -11.45 -8.34 17.33
C GLY A 101 -11.40 -8.87 18.77
N ARG A 102 -10.53 -9.86 19.03
CA ARG A 102 -10.36 -10.52 20.33
C ARG A 102 -9.47 -9.75 21.31
N ALA A 103 -8.52 -8.93 20.83
CA ALA A 103 -7.56 -8.21 21.66
C ALA A 103 -8.19 -7.56 22.91
N LYS A 104 -7.75 -8.01 24.08
CA LYS A 104 -8.11 -7.48 25.41
C LYS A 104 -6.92 -6.74 26.00
N ALA A 105 -7.19 -5.81 26.90
CA ALA A 105 -6.13 -5.15 27.63
C ALA A 105 -5.56 -6.09 28.72
N VAL A 106 -4.23 -6.20 28.76
CA VAL A 106 -3.51 -7.04 29.73
C VAL A 106 -3.69 -6.48 31.14
N LYS A 107 -3.95 -7.35 32.11
CA LYS A 107 -3.92 -7.03 33.54
C LYS A 107 -2.57 -7.43 34.14
N GLY A 108 -1.76 -6.46 34.50
CA GLY A 108 -0.58 -6.64 35.36
C GLY A 108 0.72 -6.18 34.73
N GLU A 109 1.47 -5.38 35.49
CA GLU A 109 2.87 -5.03 35.22
C GLU A 109 3.73 -6.17 35.80
N GLY A 110 4.54 -6.87 34.99
CA GLY A 110 5.43 -7.92 35.50
C GLY A 110 6.13 -8.80 34.45
N GLU A 111 5.44 -9.17 33.38
CA GLU A 111 5.95 -10.11 32.34
C GLU A 111 6.18 -9.41 30.98
N GLY A 112 6.47 -8.10 31.02
CA GLY A 112 6.45 -7.25 29.83
C GLY A 112 7.66 -7.38 28.90
N GLU A 113 8.89 -7.41 29.44
CA GLU A 113 10.10 -7.24 28.61
C GLU A 113 10.40 -8.48 27.75
N GLU A 114 10.38 -9.70 28.32
CA GLU A 114 10.60 -10.94 27.55
C GLU A 114 9.50 -11.16 26.49
N LYS A 115 8.23 -10.89 26.86
CA LYS A 115 7.11 -11.03 25.93
C LYS A 115 7.11 -9.96 24.83
N GLU A 116 7.52 -8.72 25.13
CA GLU A 116 7.75 -7.70 24.09
C GLU A 116 8.88 -8.09 23.15
N GLU A 117 9.94 -8.75 23.63
CA GLU A 117 11.07 -9.20 22.79
C GLU A 117 10.65 -10.38 21.90
N GLU A 118 9.96 -11.39 22.43
CA GLU A 118 9.37 -12.48 21.64
C GLU A 118 8.36 -11.99 20.60
N GLU A 119 7.47 -11.04 20.97
CA GLU A 119 6.55 -10.42 20.02
C GLU A 119 7.32 -9.66 18.93
N ARG A 120 8.34 -8.85 19.28
CA ARG A 120 9.16 -8.12 18.29
C ARG A 120 9.83 -9.07 17.30
N ASP A 121 10.46 -10.14 17.78
CA ASP A 121 11.11 -11.14 16.95
C ASP A 121 10.10 -11.88 16.06
N PHE A 122 8.90 -12.16 16.56
CA PHE A 122 7.80 -12.69 15.74
C PHE A 122 7.40 -11.72 14.63
N PHE A 123 7.19 -10.43 14.94
CA PHE A 123 6.82 -9.41 13.95
C PHE A 123 7.95 -9.11 12.95
N GLU A 124 9.21 -9.27 13.32
CA GLU A 124 10.35 -9.26 12.40
C GLU A 124 10.34 -10.51 11.50
N SER A 125 10.06 -11.70 12.06
CA SER A 125 9.96 -12.95 11.30
C SER A 125 8.87 -12.91 10.20
N LEU A 126 7.77 -12.18 10.43
CA LEU A 126 6.73 -11.95 9.42
C LEU A 126 7.23 -11.17 8.19
N LYS A 127 8.36 -10.45 8.29
CA LYS A 127 8.96 -9.68 7.19
C LYS A 127 9.88 -10.54 6.31
N HIS A 128 10.51 -11.56 6.89
CA HIS A 128 11.55 -12.34 6.22
C HIS A 128 11.07 -13.12 4.98
N GLY A 129 9.79 -13.48 4.90
CA GLY A 129 9.21 -14.15 3.72
C GLY A 129 9.40 -13.39 2.39
N TYR A 130 9.61 -12.07 2.44
CA TYR A 130 10.01 -11.28 1.27
C TYR A 130 11.42 -10.72 1.35
N ALA A 131 12.00 -10.52 2.54
CA ALA A 131 13.32 -9.89 2.67
C ALA A 131 14.38 -10.61 1.83
N GLU A 132 14.52 -11.93 1.97
CA GLU A 132 15.59 -12.67 1.28
C GLU A 132 15.40 -12.71 -0.25
N GLU A 133 14.19 -13.01 -0.77
CA GLU A 133 13.98 -13.03 -2.22
C GLU A 133 13.86 -11.62 -2.84
N ALA A 134 13.41 -10.62 -2.10
CA ALA A 134 13.41 -9.23 -2.57
C ALA A 134 14.83 -8.67 -2.55
N GLU A 135 15.64 -8.97 -1.53
CA GLU A 135 17.08 -8.70 -1.56
C GLU A 135 17.79 -9.51 -2.64
N GLU A 136 17.45 -10.77 -2.91
CA GLU A 136 18.09 -11.52 -4.00
C GLU A 136 17.72 -10.93 -5.36
N ARG A 137 16.44 -10.59 -5.61
CA ARG A 137 16.00 -9.92 -6.84
C ARG A 137 16.53 -8.49 -6.95
N GLN A 138 16.59 -7.75 -5.85
CA GLN A 138 17.16 -6.41 -5.79
C GLN A 138 18.68 -6.49 -6.03
N ARG A 139 19.43 -7.39 -5.39
CA ARG A 139 20.84 -7.67 -5.68
C ARG A 139 21.04 -8.11 -7.14
N GLN A 140 20.12 -8.86 -7.75
CA GLN A 140 20.20 -9.22 -9.18
C GLN A 140 19.94 -8.02 -10.11
N GLN A 141 19.05 -7.09 -9.73
CA GLN A 141 18.80 -5.85 -10.48
C GLN A 141 19.92 -4.83 -10.26
N GLU A 142 20.39 -4.66 -9.03
CA GLU A 142 21.57 -3.88 -8.64
C GLU A 142 22.82 -4.45 -9.29
N GLN A 143 23.00 -5.77 -9.44
CA GLN A 143 24.12 -6.33 -10.22
C GLN A 143 24.02 -6.03 -11.71
N GLN A 144 22.81 -5.92 -12.29
CA GLN A 144 22.61 -5.52 -13.68
C GLN A 144 22.82 -4.01 -13.88
N GLN A 145 22.34 -3.18 -12.94
CA GLN A 145 22.53 -1.73 -12.94
C GLN A 145 23.97 -1.35 -12.58
N GLU A 146 24.62 -2.04 -11.64
CA GLU A 146 26.04 -1.91 -11.37
C GLU A 146 26.87 -2.42 -12.54
N GLN A 147 26.46 -3.46 -13.29
CA GLN A 147 27.18 -3.81 -14.53
C GLN A 147 27.18 -2.64 -15.52
N GLN A 148 26.06 -1.92 -15.64
CA GLN A 148 25.96 -0.72 -16.49
C GLN A 148 26.73 0.47 -15.89
N GLN A 149 26.66 0.71 -14.58
CA GLN A 149 27.31 1.86 -13.92
C GLN A 149 28.80 1.66 -13.65
N ARG A 150 29.29 0.42 -13.51
CA ARG A 150 30.72 0.07 -13.40
C ARG A 150 31.46 0.20 -14.73
N GLU A 151 30.76 0.22 -15.86
CA GLU A 151 31.33 0.66 -17.14
C GLU A 151 31.54 2.18 -17.17
N GLU A 152 30.77 2.96 -16.40
CA GLU A 152 30.79 4.43 -16.46
C GLU A 152 31.61 5.13 -15.36
N HIS A 153 31.63 4.64 -14.11
CA HIS A 153 32.25 5.38 -12.99
C HIS A 153 33.25 4.57 -12.13
N ARG A 154 34.52 5.00 -12.15
CA ARG A 154 35.64 4.41 -11.41
C ARG A 154 36.30 5.43 -10.46
N GLY A 155 36.03 5.31 -9.16
CA GLY A 155 36.61 6.14 -8.06
C GLY A 155 35.62 7.20 -7.54
N VAL A 156 35.63 7.64 -6.28
CA VAL A 156 36.50 7.40 -5.09
C VAL A 156 35.57 7.49 -3.85
N GLY A 157 35.57 6.54 -2.89
CA GLY A 157 36.40 6.54 -1.68
C GLY A 157 35.87 7.44 -0.54
N ALA A 158 35.48 6.86 0.59
CA ALA A 158 34.93 7.54 1.77
C ALA A 158 35.49 6.97 3.10
N PRO A 159 35.44 7.72 4.23
CA PRO A 159 35.56 7.15 5.57
C PRO A 159 34.41 7.53 6.54
N ALA A 160 34.25 6.76 7.62
CA ALA A 160 33.16 6.85 8.61
C ALA A 160 33.68 7.08 10.05
N GLN A 161 32.81 7.54 10.98
CA GLN A 161 33.00 7.51 12.46
C GLN A 161 31.66 7.41 13.22
N ALA A 162 31.71 7.23 14.55
CA ALA A 162 30.59 6.95 15.48
C ALA A 162 30.75 7.76 16.81
N SER A 163 29.99 7.63 17.93
CA SER A 163 29.07 6.58 18.41
C SER A 163 28.13 7.04 19.57
N ALA A 164 27.24 6.14 20.01
CA ALA A 164 26.76 5.92 21.39
C ALA A 164 25.90 6.95 22.20
N SER A 165 24.63 6.57 22.45
CA SER A 165 23.95 6.36 23.76
C SER A 165 23.89 7.44 24.89
N SER A 166 22.69 7.78 25.42
CA SER A 166 22.08 7.06 26.59
C SER A 166 20.85 7.73 27.29
N ARG A 167 19.91 6.87 27.75
CA ARG A 167 19.07 6.83 28.99
C ARG A 167 18.12 7.97 29.49
N ALA A 168 16.85 7.56 29.71
CA ALA A 168 15.98 7.66 30.92
C ALA A 168 15.61 9.04 31.55
N SER A 169 14.56 9.22 32.39
CA SER A 169 13.23 8.60 32.65
C SER A 169 12.56 9.40 33.81
N ARG A 170 11.22 9.56 33.87
CA ARG A 170 10.38 9.27 35.08
C ARG A 170 8.92 9.74 35.03
N SER A 171 8.09 8.88 35.63
CA SER A 171 6.68 8.95 35.96
C SER A 171 6.25 10.08 36.91
N HIS A 172 4.94 10.36 36.94
CA HIS A 172 4.17 10.73 38.14
C HIS A 172 2.82 10.00 38.09
N SER A 173 2.36 9.45 39.21
CA SER A 173 1.09 8.72 39.35
C SER A 173 0.14 9.47 40.29
N HIS A 174 -1.18 9.43 40.03
CA HIS A 174 -2.25 9.80 40.98
C HIS A 174 -3.60 9.17 40.55
N SER A 175 -4.33 8.61 41.51
CA SER A 175 -5.72 8.12 41.45
C SER A 175 -6.15 7.65 42.86
N PRO A 176 -7.41 7.29 43.15
CA PRO A 176 -8.62 7.36 42.32
C PRO A 176 -9.88 7.94 43.03
N HIS A 177 -10.90 8.31 42.26
CA HIS A 177 -12.30 7.98 42.61
C HIS A 177 -13.18 8.09 41.35
N LEU A 178 -13.80 7.00 40.91
CA LEU A 178 -14.50 6.94 39.62
C LEU A 178 -15.88 6.27 39.74
N ASP A 179 -16.89 7.00 39.30
CA ASP A 179 -18.31 6.65 39.26
C ASP A 179 -18.58 5.42 38.35
N HIS A 180 -19.56 4.59 38.66
CA HIS A 180 -19.83 3.34 37.92
C HIS A 180 -20.10 3.59 36.42
N ARG A 181 -20.67 4.75 36.07
CA ARG A 181 -20.85 5.16 34.67
C ARG A 181 -19.52 5.49 33.97
N GLN A 182 -18.55 6.03 34.70
CA GLN A 182 -17.18 6.25 34.22
C GLN A 182 -16.42 4.93 34.07
N GLN A 183 -16.61 3.99 35.00
CA GLN A 183 -15.97 2.66 34.95
C GLN A 183 -16.34 1.88 33.67
N HIS A 184 -17.62 1.85 33.28
CA HIS A 184 -18.05 1.20 32.03
C HIS A 184 -17.47 1.90 30.78
N HIS A 185 -17.39 3.24 30.81
CA HIS A 185 -16.77 4.01 29.73
C HIS A 185 -15.26 3.71 29.62
N GLN A 186 -14.56 3.66 30.75
CA GLN A 186 -13.13 3.35 30.84
C GLN A 186 -12.83 1.91 30.39
N HIS A 187 -13.66 0.94 30.75
CA HIS A 187 -13.50 -0.44 30.29
C HIS A 187 -13.56 -0.52 28.75
N HIS A 188 -14.57 0.11 28.13
CA HIS A 188 -14.68 0.18 26.67
C HIS A 188 -13.52 0.95 26.02
N GLN A 189 -13.05 2.06 26.63
CA GLN A 189 -11.86 2.77 26.15
C GLN A 189 -10.60 1.90 26.22
N HIS A 190 -10.39 1.18 27.32
CA HIS A 190 -9.21 0.33 27.54
C HIS A 190 -9.19 -0.88 26.60
N GLN A 191 -10.34 -1.53 26.40
CA GLN A 191 -10.48 -2.57 25.38
C GLN A 191 -10.21 -2.01 23.98
N GLN A 192 -10.74 -0.82 23.64
CA GLN A 192 -10.48 -0.23 22.33
C GLN A 192 -8.99 0.12 22.13
N ARG A 193 -8.30 0.63 23.16
CA ARG A 193 -6.85 0.86 23.12
C ARG A 193 -6.06 -0.43 22.88
N ALA A 194 -6.43 -1.54 23.51
CA ALA A 194 -5.80 -2.83 23.26
C ALA A 194 -6.00 -3.32 21.81
N ARG A 195 -7.22 -3.15 21.26
CA ARG A 195 -7.49 -3.42 19.84
C ARG A 195 -6.69 -2.54 18.90
N ASP A 196 -6.58 -1.25 19.19
CA ASP A 196 -5.81 -0.31 18.37
C ASP A 196 -4.29 -0.60 18.46
N ALA A 197 -3.77 -1.01 19.62
CA ALA A 197 -2.38 -1.46 19.78
C ALA A 197 -2.09 -2.74 18.96
N CYS A 198 -2.90 -3.78 19.14
CA CYS A 198 -2.82 -5.03 18.37
C CYS A 198 -2.93 -4.78 16.86
N ALA A 199 -3.83 -3.89 16.44
CA ALA A 199 -3.98 -3.51 15.04
C ALA A 199 -2.75 -2.76 14.50
N ARG A 200 -2.15 -1.83 15.25
CA ARG A 200 -0.90 -1.15 14.84
C ARG A 200 0.23 -2.15 14.63
N GLN A 201 0.33 -3.18 15.48
CA GLN A 201 1.35 -4.22 15.42
C GLN A 201 1.15 -5.13 14.19
N LEU A 202 -0.01 -5.80 14.08
CA LEU A 202 -0.34 -6.74 12.99
C LEU A 202 -0.41 -6.04 11.63
N ILE A 203 -1.16 -4.93 11.52
CA ILE A 203 -1.34 -4.22 10.26
C ILE A 203 -0.06 -3.46 9.88
N GLY A 204 0.69 -2.94 10.85
CA GLY A 204 1.99 -2.31 10.61
C GLY A 204 2.99 -3.28 9.96
N ALA A 205 3.11 -4.49 10.50
CA ALA A 205 3.94 -5.53 9.89
C ALA A 205 3.47 -5.89 8.46
N ASP A 206 2.16 -5.92 8.20
CA ASP A 206 1.64 -6.15 6.84
C ASP A 206 1.82 -4.97 5.87
N VAL A 207 1.89 -3.74 6.37
CA VAL A 207 2.32 -2.57 5.59
C VAL A 207 3.81 -2.69 5.21
N GLU A 208 4.66 -3.26 6.06
CA GLU A 208 6.06 -3.55 5.72
C GLU A 208 6.18 -4.74 4.76
N LEU A 209 5.45 -5.83 5.00
CA LEU A 209 5.35 -7.00 4.12
C LEU A 209 4.97 -6.57 2.68
N THR A 210 3.90 -5.79 2.54
CA THR A 210 3.44 -5.31 1.23
C THR A 210 4.43 -4.34 0.58
N GLN A 211 5.21 -3.57 1.35
CA GLN A 211 6.26 -2.70 0.79
C GLN A 211 7.38 -3.52 0.13
N HIS A 212 7.83 -4.60 0.77
CA HIS A 212 8.81 -5.52 0.19
C HIS A 212 8.23 -6.28 -1.02
N ALA A 213 6.99 -6.75 -0.89
CA ALA A 213 6.28 -7.44 -1.96
C ALA A 213 6.08 -6.54 -3.20
N LEU A 214 5.77 -5.25 -3.04
CA LEU A 214 5.65 -4.29 -4.16
C LEU A 214 6.97 -4.03 -4.89
N LYS A 215 8.12 -4.02 -4.19
CA LYS A 215 9.43 -3.92 -4.86
C LYS A 215 9.70 -5.12 -5.77
N ALA A 216 9.43 -6.32 -5.28
CA ALA A 216 9.67 -7.56 -6.03
C ALA A 216 8.63 -7.80 -7.14
N HIS A 217 7.36 -7.46 -6.89
CA HIS A 217 6.20 -7.83 -7.70
C HIS A 217 5.25 -6.65 -7.97
N PRO A 218 5.73 -5.53 -8.57
CA PRO A 218 5.00 -4.25 -8.65
C PRO A 218 3.71 -4.28 -9.48
N LYS A 219 3.43 -5.38 -10.19
CA LYS A 219 2.27 -5.56 -11.08
C LYS A 219 1.23 -6.56 -10.55
N VAL A 220 1.40 -7.06 -9.32
CA VAL A 220 0.44 -7.97 -8.68
C VAL A 220 -0.66 -7.17 -8.00
N TYR A 221 -1.88 -7.23 -8.56
CA TYR A 221 -3.04 -6.50 -8.06
C TYR A 221 -3.31 -6.73 -6.56
N TRP A 222 -3.14 -7.96 -6.07
CA TRP A 222 -3.50 -8.33 -4.70
C TRP A 222 -2.61 -7.68 -3.64
N ILE A 223 -1.36 -7.36 -3.95
CA ILE A 223 -0.47 -6.63 -3.04
C ILE A 223 -0.98 -5.20 -2.84
N TRP A 224 -1.31 -4.50 -3.94
CA TRP A 224 -1.90 -3.16 -3.89
C TRP A 224 -3.26 -3.14 -3.17
N ASN A 225 -4.12 -4.13 -3.44
CA ASN A 225 -5.41 -4.30 -2.77
C ASN A 225 -5.26 -4.54 -1.26
N HIS A 226 -4.33 -5.42 -0.87
CA HIS A 226 -4.08 -5.72 0.54
C HIS A 226 -3.45 -4.53 1.27
N ARG A 227 -2.52 -3.81 0.64
CA ARG A 227 -1.94 -2.57 1.17
C ARG A 227 -3.00 -1.49 1.41
N ALA A 228 -3.91 -1.29 0.45
CA ALA A 228 -5.05 -0.38 0.62
C ALA A 228 -5.89 -0.76 1.85
N TRP A 229 -6.27 -2.03 1.96
CA TRP A 229 -7.03 -2.54 3.11
C TRP A 229 -6.27 -2.34 4.43
N CYS A 230 -4.96 -2.58 4.47
CA CYS A 230 -4.15 -2.34 5.66
C CYS A 230 -4.25 -0.88 6.11
N LEU A 231 -3.99 0.08 5.22
CA LEU A 231 -4.01 1.51 5.55
C LEU A 231 -5.41 2.02 5.94
N GLU A 232 -6.48 1.43 5.40
CA GLU A 232 -7.86 1.74 5.79
C GLU A 232 -8.21 1.23 7.19
N ASN A 233 -7.61 0.12 7.63
CA ASN A 233 -7.86 -0.50 8.94
C ASN A 233 -6.81 -0.12 10.00
N LEU A 234 -5.66 0.45 9.60
CA LEU A 234 -4.64 0.94 10.51
C LEU A 234 -5.19 2.10 11.36
N PRO A 235 -5.15 2.00 12.71
CA PRO A 235 -5.56 3.07 13.61
C PRO A 235 -4.79 4.37 13.39
N LEU A 236 -5.30 5.46 13.95
CA LEU A 236 -4.57 6.72 14.01
C LEU A 236 -3.37 6.65 14.95
N ASP A 237 -2.37 7.47 14.67
CA ASP A 237 -1.34 7.81 15.63
C ASP A 237 -1.98 8.58 16.80
N GLU A 238 -1.47 8.42 18.03
CA GLU A 238 -2.12 8.97 19.22
C GLU A 238 -2.10 10.51 19.27
N ASP A 239 -1.15 11.13 18.54
CA ASP A 239 -1.04 12.57 18.37
C ASP A 239 -1.87 13.14 17.19
N GLU A 240 -2.55 12.28 16.41
CA GLU A 240 -3.54 12.70 15.40
C GLU A 240 -4.99 12.65 15.90
N VAL A 241 -5.25 12.14 17.11
CA VAL A 241 -6.62 12.05 17.68
C VAL A 241 -7.01 13.37 18.32
N GLU A 242 -8.00 14.06 17.77
CA GLU A 242 -8.50 15.33 18.32
C GLU A 242 -9.66 15.04 19.30
N GLU A 243 -9.41 15.22 20.60
CA GLU A 243 -10.41 14.95 21.65
C GLU A 243 -11.72 15.72 21.40
N GLY A 244 -12.78 14.98 21.05
CA GLY A 244 -14.13 15.51 20.92
C GLY A 244 -14.78 15.40 19.54
N ARG A 245 -14.07 14.98 18.48
CA ARG A 245 -14.73 14.74 17.19
C ARG A 245 -15.62 13.49 17.20
N VAL A 246 -16.84 13.67 16.72
CA VAL A 246 -17.85 12.61 16.63
C VAL A 246 -17.54 11.70 15.44
N ASP A 247 -17.44 10.40 15.72
CA ASP A 247 -17.25 9.26 14.79
C ASP A 247 -15.79 8.87 14.45
N ARG A 248 -15.17 8.06 15.33
CA ARG A 248 -13.80 7.52 15.19
C ARG A 248 -13.56 6.75 13.88
N GLN A 249 -14.61 6.17 13.29
CA GLN A 249 -14.51 5.46 12.01
C GLN A 249 -14.16 6.42 10.87
N ARG A 250 -14.61 7.68 10.96
CA ARG A 250 -14.25 8.75 10.01
C ARG A 250 -12.85 9.27 10.25
N GLU A 251 -12.48 9.46 11.52
CA GLU A 251 -11.14 9.91 11.92
C GLU A 251 -10.06 8.98 11.32
N ARG A 252 -10.24 7.65 11.45
CA ARG A 252 -9.36 6.61 10.86
C ARG A 252 -9.13 6.76 9.35
N LEU A 253 -10.11 7.25 8.60
CA LEU A 253 -10.00 7.48 7.15
C LEU A 253 -9.29 8.80 6.81
N GLN A 254 -9.23 9.75 7.74
CA GLN A 254 -8.84 11.15 7.52
C GLN A 254 -7.38 11.50 7.86
N SER A 255 -6.57 10.60 8.46
CA SER A 255 -5.13 10.83 8.72
C SER A 255 -4.40 11.31 7.46
N PRO A 256 -3.98 12.59 7.38
CA PRO A 256 -3.26 13.07 6.23
C PRO A 256 -1.82 12.53 6.21
N ARG A 257 -1.25 12.19 7.38
CA ARG A 257 0.14 11.69 7.48
C ARG A 257 0.33 10.38 6.74
N LYS A 258 -0.50 9.36 7.00
CA LYS A 258 -0.35 8.05 6.34
C LYS A 258 -0.53 8.17 4.83
N TRP A 259 -1.57 8.86 4.38
CA TRP A 259 -1.80 9.05 2.93
C TRP A 259 -0.71 9.91 2.25
N LYS A 260 -0.11 10.90 2.94
CA LYS A 260 1.07 11.63 2.43
C LYS A 260 2.34 10.76 2.37
N ARG A 261 2.53 9.83 3.30
CA ARG A 261 3.62 8.82 3.22
C ARG A 261 3.41 7.90 2.02
N GLU A 262 2.18 7.47 1.77
CA GLU A 262 1.84 6.63 0.61
C GLU A 262 1.96 7.36 -0.73
N LEU A 263 1.68 8.66 -0.80
CA LEU A 263 1.98 9.46 -1.99
C LEU A 263 3.49 9.45 -2.33
N LYS A 264 4.38 9.44 -1.34
CA LYS A 264 5.83 9.33 -1.57
C LYS A 264 6.23 7.94 -2.05
N LEU A 265 5.62 6.89 -1.50
CA LEU A 265 5.85 5.51 -1.95
C LEU A 265 5.41 5.33 -3.41
N VAL A 266 4.19 5.74 -3.76
CA VAL A 266 3.68 5.56 -5.13
C VAL A 266 4.42 6.43 -6.14
N ASP A 267 4.90 7.62 -5.74
CA ASP A 267 5.81 8.43 -6.56
C ASP A 267 7.13 7.69 -6.84
N GLY A 268 7.79 7.13 -5.81
CA GLY A 268 8.98 6.29 -6.01
C GLY A 268 8.74 5.08 -6.93
N MET A 269 7.57 4.42 -6.80
CA MET A 269 7.18 3.32 -7.69
C MET A 269 6.98 3.77 -9.15
N LEU A 270 6.39 4.95 -9.37
CA LEU A 270 6.17 5.53 -10.70
C LEU A 270 7.45 6.15 -11.29
N GLN A 271 8.41 6.56 -10.47
CA GLN A 271 9.73 6.95 -10.96
C GLN A 271 10.50 5.76 -11.54
N MET A 272 10.30 4.54 -11.00
CA MET A 272 10.88 3.28 -11.50
C MET A 272 10.13 2.71 -12.72
N ASP A 273 8.79 2.65 -12.68
CA ASP A 273 7.95 2.27 -13.83
C ASP A 273 6.82 3.28 -14.01
N GLY A 274 7.10 4.32 -14.79
CA GLY A 274 6.15 5.41 -15.09
C GLY A 274 4.88 4.94 -15.77
N ARG A 275 4.88 3.74 -16.36
CA ARG A 275 3.72 3.14 -17.05
C ARG A 275 3.02 2.08 -16.20
N ASN A 276 3.35 1.97 -14.90
CA ASN A 276 2.67 1.05 -13.99
C ASN A 276 1.23 1.50 -13.69
N PHE A 277 0.28 0.89 -14.39
CA PHE A 277 -1.15 1.13 -14.22
C PHE A 277 -1.65 0.95 -12.78
N HIS A 278 -1.13 -0.04 -12.04
CA HIS A 278 -1.51 -0.24 -10.64
C HIS A 278 -1.02 0.91 -9.75
N GLY A 279 0.20 1.41 -9.98
CA GLY A 279 0.73 2.61 -9.33
C GLY A 279 -0.14 3.84 -9.58
N TRP A 280 -0.49 4.13 -10.84
CA TRP A 280 -1.40 5.24 -11.16
C TRP A 280 -2.80 5.08 -10.55
N ASN A 281 -3.34 3.86 -10.56
CA ASN A 281 -4.64 3.58 -9.96
C ASN A 281 -4.63 3.71 -8.43
N TYR A 282 -3.51 3.35 -7.79
CA TYR A 282 -3.31 3.51 -6.36
C TYR A 282 -3.11 4.98 -6.00
N ARG A 283 -2.37 5.75 -6.81
CA ARG A 283 -2.24 7.21 -6.67
C ARG A 283 -3.61 7.89 -6.67
N ARG A 284 -4.48 7.57 -7.63
CA ARG A 284 -5.87 8.06 -7.66
C ARG A 284 -6.62 7.77 -6.37
N GLN A 285 -6.56 6.54 -5.87
CA GLN A 285 -7.21 6.17 -4.60
C GLN A 285 -6.68 6.99 -3.41
N ILE A 286 -5.36 7.16 -3.28
CA ILE A 286 -4.76 7.97 -2.21
C ILE A 286 -5.24 9.43 -2.28
N LEU A 287 -5.31 10.01 -3.48
CA LEU A 287 -5.83 11.37 -3.68
C LEU A 287 -7.30 11.50 -3.27
N SER A 288 -8.13 10.50 -3.58
CA SER A 288 -9.53 10.45 -3.11
C SER A 288 -9.65 10.38 -1.58
N LYS A 289 -8.65 9.80 -0.88
CA LYS A 289 -8.60 9.83 0.60
C LYS A 289 -8.10 11.18 1.14
N LEU A 290 -7.08 11.78 0.51
CA LEU A 290 -6.50 13.08 0.88
C LEU A 290 -7.43 14.27 0.65
N ALA A 291 -8.34 14.17 -0.34
CA ALA A 291 -9.27 15.25 -0.66
C ALA A 291 -10.27 15.55 0.48
N ILE A 292 -10.58 14.54 1.33
CA ILE A 292 -11.44 14.59 2.52
C ILE A 292 -12.78 15.33 2.28
N LEU A 293 -13.85 14.58 2.11
CA LEU A 293 -15.17 15.16 1.80
C LEU A 293 -16.07 15.31 3.05
N PRO A 294 -16.79 16.44 3.19
CA PRO A 294 -17.83 16.58 4.20
C PRO A 294 -19.07 15.76 3.81
N PRO A 295 -19.69 15.00 4.73
CA PRO A 295 -20.94 14.31 4.42
C PRO A 295 -22.09 15.32 4.22
N PRO A 296 -23.07 15.04 3.33
CA PRO A 296 -23.29 13.78 2.61
C PRO A 296 -22.73 13.78 1.17
N ALA A 297 -21.56 14.39 0.92
CA ALA A 297 -20.97 14.42 -0.42
C ALA A 297 -20.81 13.02 -1.03
N ARG A 298 -21.18 12.90 -2.31
CA ARG A 298 -21.30 11.61 -3.03
C ARG A 298 -20.22 11.37 -4.09
N SER A 299 -19.54 12.42 -4.56
CA SER A 299 -18.53 12.39 -5.63
C SER A 299 -17.13 12.43 -5.05
N SER A 300 -16.27 11.43 -5.33
CA SER A 300 -14.87 11.44 -4.90
C SER A 300 -14.02 12.44 -5.71
N PHE A 301 -12.78 12.70 -5.28
CA PHE A 301 -11.79 13.34 -6.16
C PHE A 301 -11.37 12.35 -7.27
N PRO A 302 -11.29 12.76 -8.56
CA PRO A 302 -11.42 14.13 -9.06
C PRO A 302 -12.84 14.61 -9.39
N ASP A 303 -13.85 13.75 -9.53
CA ASP A 303 -15.23 14.12 -9.94
C ASP A 303 -15.85 15.29 -9.15
N SER A 304 -15.54 15.36 -7.85
CA SER A 304 -15.85 16.48 -6.94
C SER A 304 -15.48 17.88 -7.47
N LEU A 305 -14.52 18.01 -8.39
CA LEU A 305 -14.18 19.27 -9.04
C LEU A 305 -15.37 19.83 -9.86
N HIS A 306 -16.21 18.97 -10.44
CA HIS A 306 -17.39 19.41 -11.18
C HIS A 306 -18.52 19.93 -10.29
N THR A 307 -18.47 19.65 -8.98
CA THR A 307 -19.45 20.02 -7.95
C THR A 307 -18.85 20.91 -6.85
N LEU A 308 -17.68 21.52 -7.11
CA LEU A 308 -16.90 22.25 -6.11
C LEU A 308 -17.67 23.39 -5.41
N SER A 309 -18.58 24.05 -6.14
CA SER A 309 -19.45 25.11 -5.63
C SER A 309 -20.43 24.66 -4.53
N HIS A 310 -20.60 23.35 -4.34
CA HIS A 310 -21.41 22.77 -3.25
C HIS A 310 -20.57 22.38 -2.02
N LEU A 311 -19.24 22.49 -2.08
CA LEU A 311 -18.35 22.21 -0.95
C LEU A 311 -18.08 23.49 -0.14
N PRO A 312 -17.91 23.40 1.20
CA PRO A 312 -17.48 24.54 2.00
C PRO A 312 -16.10 25.05 1.55
N PRO A 313 -15.79 26.35 1.67
CA PRO A 313 -14.62 26.97 1.05
C PRO A 313 -13.26 26.29 1.34
N ALA A 314 -13.06 25.79 2.57
CA ALA A 314 -11.83 25.08 2.95
C ALA A 314 -11.63 23.77 2.16
N TYR A 315 -12.70 23.00 1.94
CA TYR A 315 -12.66 21.78 1.14
C TYR A 315 -12.53 22.09 -0.34
N ALA A 316 -13.23 23.12 -0.83
CA ALA A 316 -13.09 23.60 -2.21
C ALA A 316 -11.63 23.99 -2.53
N ALA A 317 -10.97 24.72 -1.62
CA ALA A 317 -9.56 25.09 -1.74
C ALA A 317 -8.62 23.87 -1.74
N LEU A 318 -8.83 22.90 -0.84
CA LEU A 318 -8.04 21.66 -0.77
C LEU A 318 -8.12 20.84 -2.06
N HIS A 319 -9.32 20.68 -2.62
CA HIS A 319 -9.53 19.96 -3.88
C HIS A 319 -8.87 20.69 -5.08
N LEU A 320 -8.91 22.02 -5.12
CA LEU A 320 -8.22 22.82 -6.15
C LEU A 320 -6.70 22.73 -6.05
N ASP A 321 -6.16 22.73 -4.83
CA ASP A 321 -4.72 22.57 -4.56
C ASP A 321 -4.23 21.18 -4.99
N LEU A 322 -4.95 20.11 -4.61
CA LEU A 322 -4.66 18.74 -5.07
C LEU A 322 -4.72 18.62 -6.60
N ALA A 323 -5.72 19.22 -7.26
CA ALA A 323 -5.80 19.21 -8.72
C ALA A 323 -4.62 19.94 -9.37
N ALA A 324 -4.20 21.10 -8.85
CA ALA A 324 -3.03 21.82 -9.36
C ALA A 324 -1.73 21.02 -9.17
N GLN A 325 -1.55 20.38 -8.01
CA GLN A 325 -0.40 19.51 -7.75
C GLN A 325 -0.35 18.30 -8.69
N GLU A 326 -1.49 17.69 -9.00
CA GLU A 326 -1.57 16.55 -9.93
C GLU A 326 -1.38 16.94 -11.40
N LEU A 327 -1.82 18.14 -11.81
CA LEU A 327 -1.49 18.68 -13.13
C LEU A 327 0.00 18.98 -13.27
N ALA A 328 0.66 19.48 -12.22
CA ALA A 328 2.12 19.58 -12.20
C ALA A 328 2.82 18.21 -12.17
N TYR A 329 2.26 17.23 -11.45
CA TYR A 329 2.80 15.88 -11.37
C TYR A 329 2.76 15.13 -12.71
N THR A 330 1.63 15.20 -13.41
CA THR A 330 1.45 14.59 -14.74
C THR A 330 2.31 15.26 -15.80
N LEU A 331 2.42 16.59 -15.78
CA LEU A 331 3.29 17.32 -16.70
C LEU A 331 4.72 16.79 -16.65
N ARG A 332 5.32 16.68 -15.44
CA ARG A 332 6.67 16.12 -15.27
C ARG A 332 6.82 14.67 -15.74
N HIS A 333 5.74 13.88 -15.72
CA HIS A 333 5.78 12.50 -16.22
C HIS A 333 5.70 12.44 -17.75
N VAL A 334 4.90 13.32 -18.35
CA VAL A 334 4.79 13.50 -19.81
C VAL A 334 6.09 14.06 -20.38
N GLU A 335 6.65 15.11 -19.78
CA GLU A 335 7.93 15.71 -20.20
C GLU A 335 9.12 14.73 -20.11
N LYS A 336 9.07 13.78 -19.16
CA LYS A 336 10.07 12.72 -19.00
C LYS A 336 9.87 11.55 -19.99
N ASP A 337 8.63 11.19 -20.26
CA ASP A 337 8.23 10.05 -21.09
C ASP A 337 6.89 10.38 -21.78
N PHE A 338 6.96 10.93 -22.99
CA PHE A 338 5.76 11.29 -23.76
C PHE A 338 4.92 10.06 -24.16
N SER A 339 5.48 8.85 -24.10
CA SER A 339 4.77 7.58 -24.29
C SER A 339 4.01 7.11 -23.04
N ASN A 340 3.98 7.93 -21.98
CA ASN A 340 3.27 7.62 -20.76
C ASN A 340 1.76 7.90 -20.86
N PHE A 341 1.04 7.01 -21.55
CA PHE A 341 -0.42 7.04 -21.64
C PHE A 341 -1.13 7.23 -20.29
N SER A 342 -0.59 6.66 -19.20
CA SER A 342 -1.22 6.77 -17.88
C SER A 342 -1.13 8.19 -17.31
N ALA A 343 -0.03 8.91 -17.58
CA ALA A 343 0.11 10.33 -17.21
C ALA A 343 -0.82 11.21 -18.04
N TRP A 344 -0.88 11.01 -19.36
CA TRP A 344 -1.81 11.71 -20.26
C TRP A 344 -3.28 11.51 -19.85
N HIS A 345 -3.69 10.27 -19.61
CA HIS A 345 -5.05 9.95 -19.19
C HIS A 345 -5.41 10.62 -17.85
N HIS A 346 -4.54 10.52 -16.85
CA HIS A 346 -4.76 11.16 -15.54
C HIS A 346 -4.79 12.69 -15.63
N ARG A 347 -3.98 13.28 -16.53
CA ARG A 347 -4.01 14.73 -16.83
C ARG A 347 -5.36 15.17 -17.39
N GLY A 348 -5.84 14.49 -18.44
CA GLY A 348 -7.10 14.84 -19.10
C GLY A 348 -8.30 14.76 -18.17
N VAL A 349 -8.38 13.69 -17.35
CA VAL A 349 -9.43 13.53 -16.33
C VAL A 349 -9.47 14.69 -15.33
N ILE A 350 -8.33 15.29 -14.98
CA ILE A 350 -8.27 16.39 -14.01
C ILE A 350 -8.55 17.75 -14.66
N LEU A 351 -8.10 17.99 -15.90
CA LEU A 351 -8.24 19.28 -16.60
C LEU A 351 -9.70 19.76 -16.71
N CYS A 352 -10.62 18.90 -17.18
CA CYS A 352 -12.05 19.27 -17.33
C CYS A 352 -12.67 19.74 -16.00
N GLY A 353 -12.38 19.00 -14.93
CA GLY A 353 -12.83 19.36 -13.58
C GLY A 353 -12.17 20.65 -13.11
N TYR A 354 -10.86 20.79 -13.29
CA TYR A 354 -10.06 21.91 -12.80
C TYR A 354 -10.43 23.25 -13.44
N TRP A 355 -10.62 23.30 -14.76
CA TRP A 355 -11.03 24.53 -15.47
C TRP A 355 -12.38 25.05 -14.96
N LYS A 356 -13.38 24.16 -14.86
CA LYS A 356 -14.70 24.47 -14.30
C LYS A 356 -14.61 24.89 -12.82
N ALA A 357 -13.82 24.16 -12.03
CA ALA A 357 -13.61 24.41 -10.60
C ALA A 357 -12.93 25.76 -10.32
N LYS A 358 -12.08 26.25 -11.23
CA LYS A 358 -11.49 27.59 -11.18
C LYS A 358 -12.42 28.71 -11.63
N GLY A 359 -13.57 28.40 -12.23
CA GLY A 359 -14.48 29.39 -12.80
C GLY A 359 -13.86 30.19 -13.94
N TRP A 360 -12.98 29.57 -14.74
CA TRP A 360 -12.41 30.22 -15.92
C TRP A 360 -13.48 30.48 -16.98
N ASP A 361 -13.39 31.64 -17.64
CA ASP A 361 -14.18 31.96 -18.83
C ASP A 361 -13.73 31.13 -20.04
N GLU A 362 -14.54 31.15 -21.10
CA GLU A 362 -14.27 30.38 -22.32
C GLU A 362 -12.96 30.76 -23.00
N ASP A 363 -12.53 32.02 -22.89
CA ASP A 363 -11.32 32.51 -23.55
C ASP A 363 -10.06 32.06 -22.81
N ARG A 364 -10.07 32.03 -21.47
CA ARG A 364 -8.99 31.40 -20.70
C ARG A 364 -8.99 29.89 -20.86
N ILE A 365 -10.15 29.24 -21.00
CA ILE A 365 -10.25 27.80 -21.31
C ILE A 365 -9.69 27.51 -22.72
N ARG A 366 -10.03 28.32 -23.73
CA ARG A 366 -9.41 28.27 -25.08
C ARG A 366 -7.89 28.35 -24.96
N SER A 367 -7.37 29.42 -24.36
CA SER A 367 -5.94 29.65 -24.18
C SER A 367 -5.23 28.49 -23.46
N ALA A 368 -5.82 27.93 -22.40
CA ALA A 368 -5.24 26.81 -21.66
C ALA A 368 -5.29 25.49 -22.45
N ARG A 369 -6.29 25.29 -23.32
CA ARG A 369 -6.35 24.15 -24.23
C ARG A 369 -5.35 24.30 -25.38
N ASP A 370 -5.11 25.50 -25.85
CA ASP A 370 -4.08 25.79 -26.87
C ASP A 370 -2.66 25.56 -26.30
N GLU A 371 -2.44 25.88 -25.02
CA GLU A 371 -1.24 25.48 -24.26
C GLU A 371 -1.04 23.95 -24.26
N GLU A 372 -2.11 23.15 -24.06
CA GLU A 372 -2.06 21.67 -24.13
C GLU A 372 -1.85 21.15 -25.58
N PHE A 373 -2.40 21.81 -26.59
CA PHE A 373 -2.16 21.45 -28.00
C PHE A 373 -0.70 21.65 -28.39
N GLU A 374 -0.06 22.76 -27.99
CA GLU A 374 1.37 22.96 -28.26
C GLU A 374 2.26 21.98 -27.47
N LEU A 375 1.89 21.63 -26.23
CA LEU A 375 2.57 20.58 -25.46
C LEU A 375 2.57 19.24 -26.21
N ILE A 376 1.40 18.79 -26.68
CA ILE A 376 1.33 17.49 -27.35
C ILE A 376 1.90 17.49 -28.77
N LYS A 377 1.82 18.61 -29.47
CA LYS A 377 2.42 18.80 -30.81
C LYS A 377 3.94 18.57 -30.81
N GLN A 378 4.65 18.96 -29.75
CA GLN A 378 6.07 18.63 -29.58
C GLN A 378 6.28 17.10 -29.52
N ALA A 379 5.42 16.40 -28.79
CA ALA A 379 5.45 14.94 -28.69
C ALA A 379 5.14 14.26 -30.05
N MET A 380 4.12 14.74 -30.77
CA MET A 380 3.73 14.24 -32.11
C MET A 380 4.86 14.31 -33.14
N TYR A 381 5.69 15.36 -33.10
CA TYR A 381 6.87 15.46 -33.97
C TYR A 381 8.05 14.60 -33.51
N THR A 382 8.06 14.16 -32.24
CA THR A 382 9.15 13.36 -31.65
C THR A 382 8.93 11.87 -31.90
N ASP A 383 7.72 11.35 -31.67
CA ASP A 383 7.30 10.01 -32.10
C ASP A 383 5.89 10.04 -32.73
N PRO A 384 5.78 10.14 -34.06
CA PRO A 384 4.49 10.13 -34.74
C PRO A 384 3.81 8.75 -34.73
N SER A 385 4.47 7.68 -34.28
CA SER A 385 3.91 6.33 -34.20
C SER A 385 3.25 6.01 -32.85
N ASP A 386 3.41 6.89 -31.86
CA ASP A 386 2.91 6.68 -30.50
C ASP A 386 1.41 6.94 -30.38
N GLU A 387 0.63 5.86 -30.27
CA GLU A 387 -0.82 5.91 -30.09
C GLU A 387 -1.26 6.71 -28.86
N SER A 388 -0.45 6.79 -27.80
CA SER A 388 -0.84 7.50 -26.57
C SER A 388 -0.99 9.00 -26.79
N ILE A 389 -0.12 9.54 -27.65
CA ILE A 389 -0.13 10.93 -28.09
C ILE A 389 -1.40 11.22 -28.91
N TRP A 390 -1.67 10.40 -29.92
CA TRP A 390 -2.86 10.57 -30.78
C TRP A 390 -4.18 10.41 -30.01
N ASN A 391 -4.23 9.53 -29.00
CA ASN A 391 -5.39 9.38 -28.13
C ASN A 391 -5.66 10.64 -27.29
N TYR A 392 -4.63 11.27 -26.70
CA TYR A 392 -4.81 12.52 -25.95
C TYR A 392 -5.14 13.70 -26.87
N HIS A 393 -4.54 13.76 -28.07
CA HIS A 393 -4.91 14.74 -29.09
C HIS A 393 -6.38 14.60 -29.51
N SER A 394 -6.87 13.37 -29.75
CA SER A 394 -8.29 13.13 -30.05
C SER A 394 -9.20 13.60 -28.92
N TRP A 395 -8.82 13.33 -27.67
CA TRP A 395 -9.57 13.81 -26.51
C TRP A 395 -9.58 15.34 -26.40
N LEU A 396 -8.46 16.03 -26.67
CA LEU A 396 -8.42 17.50 -26.72
C LEU A 396 -9.39 18.05 -27.79
N ILE A 397 -9.49 17.41 -28.96
CA ILE A 397 -10.45 17.76 -30.02
C ILE A 397 -11.90 17.54 -29.55
N ASP A 398 -12.19 16.44 -28.84
CA ASP A 398 -13.53 16.22 -28.25
C ASP A 398 -13.89 17.34 -27.24
N GLN A 399 -12.91 17.88 -26.49
CA GLN A 399 -13.11 19.05 -25.62
C GLN A 399 -13.30 20.37 -26.39
N VAL A 400 -12.99 20.43 -27.69
CA VAL A 400 -13.41 21.53 -28.57
C VAL A 400 -14.88 21.39 -28.92
N LEU A 401 -15.28 20.20 -29.38
CA LEU A 401 -16.62 19.92 -29.90
C LEU A 401 -17.73 19.95 -28.82
N GLN A 402 -17.37 19.77 -27.55
CA GLN A 402 -18.31 19.91 -26.42
C GLN A 402 -18.59 21.37 -26.01
N LEU A 403 -17.88 22.35 -26.61
CA LEU A 403 -18.04 23.79 -26.36
C LEU A 403 -18.61 24.55 -27.57
N THR A 404 -19.07 23.83 -28.60
CA THR A 404 -19.73 24.35 -29.82
C THR A 404 -21.15 23.82 -29.93
#